data_AF-A0A915ARV2-F1
#
_entry.id   AF-A0A915ARV2-F1
#
_cell.length_a   1.000
_cell.length_b   1.000
_cell.length_c   1.000
_cell.angle_alpha   90.00
_cell.angle_beta   90.00
_cell.angle_gamma   90.00
#
_symmetry.space_group_name_H-M   'P 1'
#
loop_
_entity.id
_entity.type
_entity.pdbx_description
1 polymer ?
#
loop_
_entity_poly.entity_id
_entity_poly.type
_entity_poly.pdbx_seq_one_letter_code
_entity_poly.pdbx_strand_id
1 'polypeptide(L)'
;MAPILSALVEIRVDRLLEQLSTEESQCGAIAFLRDVGSILQNGPQCGLVALQMAAASFGLPSVDVQHIHRLAKERGFTNRGEMFSGELLV
;
A
#
# COMPACT_ATOMS: atom_id res chain seq x y z
N MET A 1 -10.41 -9.36 20.94
CA MET A 1 -11.61 -9.21 20.09
C MET A 1 -11.14 -9.43 18.67
N ALA A 2 -11.64 -10.45 17.97
CA ALA A 2 -11.26 -10.67 16.58
C ALA A 2 -11.79 -9.49 15.73
N PRO A 3 -11.01 -8.95 14.78
CA PRO A 3 -11.52 -7.93 13.87
C PRO A 3 -12.70 -8.52 13.08
N ILE A 4 -13.79 -7.76 12.96
CA ILE A 4 -14.92 -8.14 12.08
C ILE A 4 -14.46 -7.82 10.66
N LEU A 5 -14.03 -8.85 9.93
CA LEU A 5 -13.67 -8.72 8.52
C LEU A 5 -14.96 -8.64 7.69
N SER A 6 -14.94 -7.89 6.60
CA SER A 6 -16.03 -7.99 5.62
C SER A 6 -15.96 -9.33 4.90
N ALA A 7 -17.09 -9.85 4.44
CA ALA A 7 -17.15 -11.13 3.70
C ALA A 7 -16.18 -11.17 2.50
N LEU A 8 -15.97 -10.04 1.82
CA LEU A 8 -15.00 -9.95 0.72
C LEU A 8 -13.55 -10.09 1.20
N VAL A 9 -13.23 -9.54 2.37
CA VAL A 9 -11.90 -9.64 2.97
C VAL A 9 -11.63 -11.07 3.43
N GLU A 10 -12.61 -11.72 4.05
CA GLU A 10 -12.52 -13.13 4.44
C GLU A 10 -12.19 -14.02 3.23
N ILE A 11 -12.98 -13.92 2.15
CA ILE A 11 -12.74 -14.68 0.90
C ILE A 11 -11.33 -14.45 0.34
N ARG A 12 -10.80 -13.23 0.44
CA ARG A 12 -9.44 -12.91 -0.04
C ARG A 12 -8.36 -13.50 0.85
N VAL A 13 -8.55 -13.48 2.17
CA VAL A 13 -7.62 -14.09 3.13
C VAL A 13 -7.59 -15.60 2.92
N ASP A 14 -8.75 -16.25 2.82
CA ASP A 14 -8.83 -17.69 2.62
C ASP A 14 -8.12 -18.12 1.33
N ARG A 15 -8.36 -17.42 0.22
CA ARG A 15 -7.66 -17.67 -1.05
C ARG A 15 -6.14 -17.54 -0.92
N LEU A 16 -5.66 -16.53 -0.19
CA LEU A 16 -4.23 -16.35 0.02
C LEU A 16 -3.64 -17.50 0.84
N LEU A 17 -4.34 -17.93 1.88
CA LEU A 17 -3.92 -19.06 2.71
C LEU A 17 -3.90 -20.37 1.90
N GLU A 18 -4.90 -20.62 1.06
CA GLU A 18 -4.92 -21.75 0.13
C GLU A 18 -3.71 -21.74 -0.82
N GLN A 19 -3.36 -20.58 -1.39
CA GLN A 19 -2.21 -20.46 -2.28
C GLN A 19 -0.86 -20.69 -1.59
N LEU A 20 -0.75 -20.32 -0.32
CA LEU A 20 0.46 -20.48 0.48
C LEU A 20 0.57 -21.87 1.12
N SER A 21 -0.52 -22.62 1.15
CA SER A 21 -0.58 -24.00 1.66
C SER A 21 -0.02 -24.97 0.59
N THR A 22 1.28 -24.88 0.30
CA THR A 22 1.98 -25.91 -0.48
C THR A 22 2.57 -26.98 0.45
N GLU A 23 2.55 -28.23 0.00
CA GLU A 23 2.94 -29.44 0.76
C GLU A 23 4.39 -29.41 1.31
N GLU A 24 5.27 -28.55 0.78
CA GLU A 24 6.71 -28.60 1.06
C GLU A 24 7.18 -27.71 2.23
N SER A 25 6.33 -26.87 2.84
CA SER A 25 6.74 -26.07 4.00
C SER A 25 5.56 -25.69 4.88
N GLN A 26 5.61 -26.09 6.16
CA GLN A 26 4.79 -25.51 7.24
C GLN A 26 5.21 -24.06 7.50
N CYS A 27 4.97 -23.18 6.52
CA CYS A 27 5.19 -21.76 6.64
C CYS A 27 3.87 -21.11 7.07
N GLY A 28 3.83 -20.52 8.26
CA GLY A 28 2.73 -19.67 8.69
C GLY A 28 2.93 -18.24 8.18
N ALA A 29 1.86 -17.60 7.72
CA ALA A 29 1.85 -16.18 7.38
C ALA A 29 1.06 -15.37 8.42
N ILE A 30 1.58 -14.21 8.81
CA ILE A 30 0.82 -13.22 9.61
C ILE A 30 0.48 -12.07 8.68
N ALA A 31 -0.82 -11.82 8.49
CA ALA A 31 -1.32 -10.69 7.72
C ALA A 31 -1.82 -9.58 8.65
N PHE A 32 -1.40 -8.35 8.38
CA PHE A 32 -1.95 -7.15 9.03
C PHE A 32 -2.85 -6.43 8.03
N LEU A 33 -4.15 -6.44 8.31
CA LEU A 33 -5.13 -5.72 7.51
C LEU A 33 -5.54 -4.44 8.23
N ARG A 34 -5.67 -3.35 7.46
CA ARG A 34 -6.13 -2.07 7.96
C ARG A 34 -7.05 -1.45 6.93
N ASP A 35 -8.17 -0.93 7.40
CA ASP A 35 -9.07 -0.16 6.54
C ASP A 35 -8.39 1.14 6.13
N VAL A 36 -8.38 1.39 4.82
CA VAL A 36 -7.83 2.59 4.22
C VAL A 36 -8.89 3.23 3.33
N GLY A 37 -9.06 4.55 3.46
CA GLY A 37 -9.90 5.31 2.54
C GLY A 37 -9.29 5.30 1.14
N SER A 38 -10.12 5.11 0.12
CA SER A 38 -9.65 5.19 -1.27
C SER A 38 -9.40 6.64 -1.67
N ILE A 39 -8.31 6.85 -2.41
CA ILE A 39 -7.94 8.15 -2.97
C ILE A 39 -7.76 7.95 -4.48
N LEU A 40 -8.42 8.77 -5.29
CA LEU A 40 -8.30 8.69 -6.74
C LEU A 40 -6.97 9.32 -7.20
N GLN A 41 -6.18 8.58 -7.97
CA GLN A 41 -4.95 9.10 -8.56
C GLN A 41 -5.22 9.93 -9.81
N ASN A 42 -4.35 10.91 -10.07
CA ASN A 42 -4.33 11.67 -11.32
C ASN A 42 -3.06 11.33 -12.10
N GLY A 43 -3.18 10.58 -13.19
CA GLY A 43 -2.02 10.11 -13.96
C GLY A 43 -1.20 9.05 -13.21
N PRO A 44 0.12 8.97 -13.41
CA PRO A 44 0.96 7.87 -12.94
C PRO A 44 1.38 8.03 -11.46
N GLN A 45 0.45 8.41 -10.58
CA GLN A 45 0.73 8.74 -9.16
C GLN A 45 0.37 7.62 -8.17
N CYS A 46 0.23 6.38 -8.62
CA CYS A 46 -0.24 5.27 -7.78
C CYS A 46 0.60 5.09 -6.50
N GLY A 47 1.92 5.21 -6.59
CA GLY A 47 2.82 5.11 -5.42
C GLY A 47 2.68 6.27 -4.43
N LEU A 48 2.50 7.50 -4.93
CA LEU A 48 2.29 8.69 -4.09
C LEU A 48 0.92 8.65 -3.38
N VAL A 49 -0.10 8.18 -4.08
CA VAL A 49 -1.43 7.95 -3.53
C VAL A 49 -1.39 6.84 -2.48
N ALA A 50 -0.70 5.73 -2.75
CA ALA A 50 -0.52 4.65 -1.79
C ALA A 50 0.20 5.12 -0.52
N LEU A 51 1.22 5.99 -0.65
CA LEU A 51 1.89 6.61 0.49
C LEU A 51 0.92 7.44 1.35
N GLN A 52 0.07 8.25 0.74
CA GLN A 52 -0.93 9.04 1.47
C GLN A 52 -1.99 8.15 2.14
N MET A 53 -2.45 7.09 1.47
CA MET A 53 -3.39 6.12 2.05
C MET A 53 -2.76 5.42 3.27
N ALA A 54 -1.50 5.02 3.16
CA ALA A 54 -0.76 4.42 4.27
C ALA A 54 -0.62 5.41 5.43
N ALA A 55 -0.18 6.65 5.18
CA ALA A 55 -0.03 7.69 6.19
C ALA A 55 -1.34 7.95 6.96
N ALA A 56 -2.45 8.10 6.23
CA ALA A 56 -3.78 8.28 6.83
C ALA A 56 -4.17 7.08 7.71
N SER A 57 -3.82 5.86 7.30
CA SER A 57 -4.05 4.64 8.08
C SER A 57 -3.30 4.63 9.43
N PHE A 58 -2.17 5.34 9.53
CA PHE A 58 -1.42 5.54 10.79
C PHE A 58 -1.93 6.73 11.62
N GLY A 59 -3.02 7.39 11.21
CA GLY A 59 -3.55 8.58 11.88
C GLY A 59 -2.73 9.85 11.61
N LEU A 60 -1.85 9.84 10.60
CA LEU A 60 -1.14 11.04 10.18
C LEU A 60 -2.11 12.00 9.45
N PRO A 61 -1.87 13.32 9.53
CA PRO A 61 -2.67 14.30 8.81
C PRO A 61 -2.74 14.00 7.31
N SER A 62 -3.89 14.25 6.71
CA SER A 62 -4.04 14.17 5.25
C SER A 62 -3.27 15.30 4.58
N VAL A 63 -2.43 14.96 3.60
CA VAL A 63 -1.68 15.91 2.80
C VAL A 63 -2.12 15.76 1.34
N ASP A 64 -2.20 16.87 0.62
CA ASP A 64 -2.53 16.86 -0.79
C ASP A 64 -1.48 16.08 -1.59
N VAL A 65 -1.92 15.17 -2.48
CA VAL A 65 -1.05 14.34 -3.30
C VAL A 65 -0.15 15.20 -4.20
N GLN A 66 -0.59 16.39 -4.63
CA GLN A 66 0.28 17.29 -5.41
C GLN A 66 1.38 17.92 -4.57
N HIS A 67 1.16 18.13 -3.27
CA HIS A 67 2.22 18.52 -2.35
C HIS A 67 3.26 17.40 -2.19
N ILE A 68 2.81 16.16 -2.02
CA ILE A 68 3.70 14.99 -1.93
C ILE A 68 4.50 14.84 -3.24
N HIS A 69 3.85 14.96 -4.40
CA HIS A 69 4.50 14.90 -5.71
C HIS A 69 5.61 15.94 -5.85
N ARG A 70 5.33 17.20 -5.47
CA ARG A 70 6.32 18.28 -5.51
C ARG A 70 7.54 17.96 -4.67
N LEU A 71 7.33 17.56 -3.42
CA LEU A 71 8.42 17.20 -2.51
C LEU A 71 9.19 15.97 -2.99
N ALA A 72 8.50 14.97 -3.52
CA ALA A 72 9.11 13.78 -4.09
C ALA A 72 9.99 14.12 -5.29
N LYS A 73 9.58 15.09 -6.13
CA LYS A 73 10.36 15.59 -7.25
C LYS A 73 11.60 16.36 -6.80
N GLU A 74 11.46 17.26 -5.82
CA GLU A 74 12.57 18.01 -5.22
C GLU A 74 13.62 17.08 -4.60
N ARG A 75 13.19 15.94 -4.06
CA ARG A 75 14.06 14.92 -3.46
C ARG A 75 14.53 13.85 -4.43
N GLY A 76 14.17 13.92 -5.70
CA GLY A 76 14.59 12.94 -6.71
C GLY A 76 13.94 11.56 -6.60
N PHE A 77 12.82 11.41 -5.89
CA PHE A 77 12.07 10.16 -5.79
C PHE A 77 11.11 9.91 -6.96
N THR A 78 10.83 10.95 -7.75
CA THR A 78 9.99 10.89 -8.96
C THR A 78 10.34 12.02 -9.92
N ASN A 79 9.97 11.88 -11.19
CA ASN A 79 10.02 12.97 -12.18
C ASN A 79 8.61 13.40 -12.67
N ARG A 80 7.73 12.42 -12.93
CA ARG A 80 6.40 12.62 -13.53
C ARG A 80 5.23 12.04 -12.71
N GLY A 81 5.50 11.50 -11.52
CA GLY A 81 4.51 10.90 -10.64
C GLY A 81 4.83 9.45 -10.27
N GLU A 82 5.51 8.72 -11.14
CA GLU A 82 5.98 7.36 -10.88
C GLU A 82 7.04 7.39 -9.77
N MET A 83 6.88 6.55 -8.75
CA MET A 83 7.90 6.39 -7.71
C MET A 83 9.04 5.52 -8.23
N PHE A 84 10.28 5.96 -8.02
CA PHE A 84 11.43 5.10 -8.28
C PHE A 84 11.55 4.03 -7.19
N SER A 85 11.71 2.77 -7.59
CA SER A 85 12.10 1.69 -6.68
C SER A 85 13.55 1.93 -6.24
N GLY A 86 13.83 1.88 -4.94
CA GLY A 86 15.16 2.13 -4.41
C GLY A 86 16.19 1.11 -4.89
N GLU A 87 16.86 1.43 -5.99
CA GLU A 87 18.26 1.20 -6.36
C GLU A 87 18.43 1.71 -7.80
N LEU A 88 18.72 3.01 -7.92
CA LEU A 88 19.58 3.48 -9.00
C LEU A 88 20.58 4.46 -8.36
N LEU A 89 21.53 3.90 -7.61
CA LEU A 89 22.82 4.53 -7.35
C LEU A 89 23.69 4.39 -8.59
N VAL A 90 23.28 4.95 -9.74
CA VAL A 90 24.17 5.38 -10.83
C VAL A 90 23.45 6.33 -11.77
#